data_AF-A0A519EK69-F1
#
_entry.id   AF-A0A519EK69-F1
#
_cell.length_a   1.000
_cell.length_b   1.000
_cell.length_c   1.000
_cell.angle_alpha   90.00
_cell.angle_beta   90.00
_cell.angle_gamma   90.00
#
_symmetry.space_group_name_H-M   'P 1'
#
loop_
_entity.id
_entity.type
_entity.pdbx_description
1 polymer ?
#
loop_
_entity_poly.entity_id
_entity_poly.type
_entity_poly.pdbx_seq_one_letter_code
_entity_poly.pdbx_strand_id
1 'polypeptide(L)' 'LIYEYSINADRTVAHILERYRADAVVSHVDNTFAPFAEQFLGLVKITSLVVYGNPDAEVRKRLNPFNAVYMESFGGFSR' A
#
# COMPACT_ATOMS: atom_id res chain seq x y z
N LEU A 1 -10.13 7.31 6.07
CA LEU A 1 -8.93 7.43 5.23
C LEU A 1 -7.75 7.47 6.20
N ILE A 2 -6.70 6.68 5.98
CA ILE A 2 -5.47 6.73 6.79
C ILE A 2 -4.31 6.80 5.81
N TYR A 3 -3.33 7.67 6.09
CA TYR A 3 -2.10 7.79 5.32
C TYR A 3 -0.99 8.26 6.26
N GLU A 4 -0.24 7.33 6.81
CA GLU A 4 0.75 7.59 7.86
C GLU A 4 2.10 6.95 7.55
N TYR A 5 3.16 7.66 7.88
CA TYR A 5 4.54 7.17 7.80
C TYR A 5 5.08 6.96 9.20
N SER A 6 5.70 5.81 9.41
CA SER A 6 6.44 5.49 10.64
C SER A 6 7.81 4.96 10.26
N ILE A 7 8.82 5.19 11.11
CA ILE A 7 10.18 4.73 10.87
C ILE A 7 10.75 4.11 12.14
N ASN A 8 11.56 3.07 12.01
CA ASN A 8 12.24 2.44 13.15
C ASN A 8 13.30 3.39 13.78
N ALA A 9 13.76 3.04 14.98
CA ALA A 9 14.62 3.90 15.79
C ALA A 9 15.95 4.27 15.10
N ASP A 10 16.52 3.33 14.34
CA ASP A 10 17.75 3.47 13.55
C ASP A 10 17.52 4.07 12.16
N ARG A 11 16.27 4.38 11.80
CA ARG A 11 15.87 5.06 10.54
C ARG A 11 16.24 4.31 9.26
N THR A 12 16.22 2.99 9.30
CA THR A 12 16.56 2.10 8.17
C THR A 12 15.33 1.44 7.53
N VAL A 13 14.22 1.35 8.26
CA VAL A 13 12.97 0.74 7.80
C VAL A 13 11.81 1.69 8.06
N ALA A 14 11.10 2.05 7.00
CA ALA A 14 9.88 2.85 7.06
C ALA A 14 8.67 2.00 6.71
N HIS A 15 7.56 2.23 7.42
CA HIS A 15 6.26 1.64 7.13
C HIS A 15 5.30 2.75 6.70
N ILE A 16 4.48 2.46 5.69
CA ILE A 16 3.36 3.31 5.27
C ILE A 16 2.07 2.56 5.57
N LEU A 17 1.19 3.17 6.35
CA LEU A 17 -0.15 2.65 6.60
C LEU A 17 -1.15 3.42 5.77
N GLU A 18 -1.77 2.73 4.82
CA GLU A 18 -2.71 3.32 3.88
C GLU A 18 -4.07 2.63 3.97
N ARG A 19 -5.14 3.41 4.22
CA ARG A 19 -6.53 2.91 4.22
C ARG A 19 -7.38 3.73 3.27
N TYR A 20 -7.87 3.05 2.24
CA TYR A 20 -8.73 3.61 1.20
C TYR A 20 -10.14 3.02 1.24
N ARG A 21 -11.06 3.69 0.54
CA ARG A 21 -12.22 2.98 -0.03
C ARG A 21 -11.73 2.15 -1.23
N ALA A 22 -12.35 1.00 -1.47
CA ALA A 22 -11.88 0.07 -2.50
C ALA A 22 -11.79 0.71 -3.89
N ASP A 23 -12.76 1.56 -4.24
CA ASP A 23 -12.83 2.30 -5.51
C ASP A 23 -11.73 3.36 -5.70
N ALA A 24 -11.05 3.77 -4.64
CA ALA A 24 -10.02 4.80 -4.69
C ALA A 24 -8.60 4.25 -4.91
N VAL A 25 -8.38 2.93 -4.70
CA VAL A 25 -7.03 2.34 -4.73
C VAL A 25 -6.40 2.44 -6.11
N VAL A 26 -7.17 2.15 -7.18
CA VAL A 26 -6.65 2.24 -8.55
C VAL A 26 -6.21 3.66 -8.89
N SER A 27 -7.03 4.67 -8.55
CA SER A 27 -6.65 6.07 -8.79
C SER A 27 -5.43 6.48 -7.96
N HIS A 28 -5.28 5.97 -6.74
CA HIS A 28 -4.09 6.23 -5.94
C HIS A 28 -2.83 5.69 -6.64
N VAL A 29 -2.85 4.43 -7.07
CA VAL A 29 -1.70 3.82 -7.76
C VAL A 29 -1.39 4.54 -9.07
N ASP A 30 -2.40 4.73 -9.92
CA ASP A 30 -2.20 5.19 -11.30
C ASP A 30 -1.95 6.70 -11.39
N ASN A 31 -2.62 7.51 -10.55
CA ASN A 31 -2.58 8.97 -10.68
C ASN A 31 -1.80 9.67 -9.56
N THR A 32 -1.68 9.05 -8.38
CA THR A 32 -0.99 9.66 -7.24
C THR A 32 0.41 9.10 -7.07
N PHE A 33 0.60 7.78 -7.14
CA PHE A 33 1.90 7.16 -6.93
C PHE A 33 2.73 7.07 -8.21
N ALA A 34 2.16 6.56 -9.30
CA ALA A 34 2.91 6.29 -10.54
C ALA A 34 3.73 7.49 -11.09
N PRO A 35 3.24 8.76 -11.06
CA PRO A 35 4.04 9.90 -11.53
C PRO A 35 5.32 10.15 -10.73
N PHE A 36 5.38 9.67 -9.48
CA PHE A 36 6.52 9.85 -8.57
C PHE A 36 7.25 8.54 -8.27
N ALA A 37 6.80 7.42 -8.83
CA ALA A 37 7.29 6.09 -8.49
C ALA A 37 8.79 5.93 -8.78
N GLU A 38 9.29 6.46 -9.89
CA GLU A 38 10.72 6.39 -10.23
C GLU A 38 11.58 7.08 -9.17
N GLN A 39 11.26 8.32 -8.83
CA GLN A 39 12.01 9.08 -7.82
C GLN A 39 11.91 8.42 -6.44
N PHE A 40 10.71 7.95 -6.07
CA PHE A 40 10.50 7.29 -4.78
C PHE A 40 11.29 5.98 -4.67
N LEU A 41 11.22 5.12 -5.69
CA LEU A 41 11.92 3.83 -5.74
C LEU A 41 13.43 3.98 -5.96
N GLY A 42 13.90 5.14 -6.40
CA GLY A 42 15.32 5.50 -6.37
C GLY A 42 15.88 5.73 -4.97
N LEU A 43 15.02 6.03 -3.99
CA LEU A 43 15.41 6.32 -2.59
C LEU A 43 15.19 5.14 -1.65
N VAL A 44 14.18 4.31 -1.93
CA VAL A 44 13.79 3.21 -1.05
C VAL A 44 13.55 1.93 -1.83
N LYS A 45 13.73 0.80 -1.15
CA LYS A 45 13.33 -0.52 -1.65
C LYS A 45 12.05 -0.95 -0.96
N ILE A 46 11.02 -1.28 -1.74
CA ILE A 46 9.83 -1.97 -1.20
C ILE A 46 10.24 -3.40 -0.87
N THR A 47 10.20 -3.76 0.41
CA THR A 47 10.56 -5.10 0.92
C THR A 47 9.33 -5.93 1.28
N SER A 48 8.17 -5.30 1.49
CA SER A 48 6.92 -5.97 1.80
C SER A 48 5.72 -5.08 1.43
N LEU A 49 4.65 -5.71 0.95
CA LEU A 49 3.32 -5.11 0.80
C LEU A 49 2.29 -6.11 1.31
N VAL A 50 1.52 -5.71 2.32
CA VAL A 50 0.43 -6.53 2.87
C VAL A 50 -0.88 -5.78 2.71
N VAL A 51 -1.86 -6.42 2.07
CA VAL A 51 -3.17 -5.84 1.75
C VAL A 51 -4.23 -6.54 2.60
N TYR A 52 -4.90 -5.79 3.45
CA TYR A 52 -6.01 -6.29 4.26
C TYR A 52 -7.34 -5.92 3.60
N GLY A 53 -8.18 -6.92 3.34
CA GLY A 53 -9.50 -6.74 2.71
C GLY A 53 -9.67 -7.61 1.46
N ASN A 54 -10.68 -7.30 0.67
CA ASN A 54 -11.02 -8.06 -0.54
C ASN A 54 -10.90 -7.20 -1.81
N PRO A 55 -9.67 -6.90 -2.28
CA PRO A 55 -9.48 -6.15 -3.51
C PRO A 55 -9.91 -6.98 -4.73
N ASP A 56 -10.49 -6.30 -5.71
CA ASP A 56 -10.87 -6.90 -6.99
C ASP A 56 -9.65 -7.23 -7.87
N ALA A 57 -9.92 -7.80 -9.05
CA ALA A 57 -8.88 -8.19 -9.99
C ALA A 57 -8.04 -7.01 -10.51
N GLU A 58 -8.64 -5.82 -10.68
CA GLU A 58 -7.96 -4.64 -11.21
C GLU A 58 -7.00 -4.04 -10.18
N VAL A 59 -7.39 -4.00 -8.91
CA VAL A 59 -6.51 -3.63 -7.80
C VAL A 59 -5.37 -4.64 -7.67
N ARG A 60 -5.67 -5.95 -7.67
CA ARG A 60 -4.65 -7.00 -7.55
C ARG A 60 -3.63 -6.94 -8.68
N LYS A 61 -4.06 -6.71 -9.91
CA LYS A 61 -3.17 -6.54 -11.08
C LYS A 61 -2.10 -5.47 -10.87
N ARG A 62 -2.44 -4.37 -10.19
CA ARG A 62 -1.55 -3.24 -9.91
C ARG A 62 -0.66 -3.45 -8.69
N LEU A 63 -1.12 -4.22 -7.71
CA LEU A 63 -0.37 -4.49 -6.48
C LEU A 63 0.54 -5.72 -6.56
N ASN A 64 0.23 -6.70 -7.43
CA ASN A 64 1.04 -7.91 -7.62
C ASN A 64 2.51 -7.65 -8.02
N PRO A 65 2.86 -6.63 -8.83
CA PRO A 65 4.26 -6.29 -9.09
C PRO A 65 5.09 -5.98 -7.84
N PHE A 66 4.45 -5.61 -6.73
CA PHE A 66 5.11 -5.37 -5.44
C PHE A 66 5.13 -6.61 -4.54
N ASN A 67 4.83 -7.80 -5.07
CA ASN A 67 4.71 -9.05 -4.32
C ASN A 67 3.72 -8.96 -3.15
N ALA A 68 2.56 -8.34 -3.40
CA ALA A 68 1.52 -8.15 -2.40
C ALA A 68 1.06 -9.48 -1.77
N VAL A 69 0.98 -9.51 -0.45
CA VAL A 69 0.32 -10.57 0.33
C VAL A 69 -1.07 -10.11 0.71
N TYR A 70 -2.08 -10.93 0.43
CA TYR A 70 -3.49 -10.59 0.67
C TYR A 70 -4.03 -11.32 1.89
N MET A 71 -4.60 -10.56 2.81
CA MET A 71 -5.17 -11.05 4.06
C MET A 71 -6.67 -10.78 4.08
N GLU A 72 -7.47 -11.86 4.16
CA GLU A 72 -8.91 -11.74 4.31
C GLU A 72 -9.27 -11.26 5.72
N SER A 73 -10.26 -10.38 5.80
CA SER A 73 -10.77 -9.91 7.09
C SER A 73 -11.55 -11.03 7.77
N PHE A 74 -11.13 -11.39 8.98
CA PHE A 74 -11.82 -12.40 9.79
C PHE A 74 -12.78 -11.79 10.82
N GLY A 75 -12.54 -10.54 11.24
CA GLY A 75 -13.34 -9.84 12.24
C GLY A 75 -12.66 -8.56 12.71
N GLY A 76 -13.40 -7.65 13.35
CA GLY A 76 -12.82 -6.41 13.89
C GLY A 76 -13.85 -5.30 14.09
N PHE A 77 -13.35 -4.14 14.53
CA PHE A 77 -14.14 -2.94 14.74
C PHE A 77 -13.29 -1.70 14.40
N SER A 78 -13.90 -0.72 13.73
CA SER A 78 -13.32 0.60 13.51
C SER A 78 -14.35 1.67 13.82
N ARG A 79 -13.93 2.81 14.37
CA ARG A 79 -14.75 4.02 14.52
C ARG A 79 -14.47 4.99 13.38
#